data_AF-A0A2V5ZYA6-F1
#
_entry.id   AF-A0A2V5ZYA6-F1
#
_cell.length_a   1.000
_cell.length_b   1.000
_cell.length_c   1.000
_cell.angle_alpha   90.00
_cell.angle_beta   90.00
_cell.angle_gamma   90.00
#
_symmetry.space_group_name_H-M   'P 1'
#
loop_
_entity.id
_entity.type
_entity.pdbx_description
1 polymer ?
#
loop_
_entity_poly.entity_id
_entity_poly.type
_entity_poly.pdbx_seq_one_letter_code
_entity_poly.pdbx_strand_id
1 'polypeptide(L)'
;DNIYIVADAKSEETANSVPAAAVPAAAVSESNTIRIGDSSDEGQTDAFIAGISGVTVAGGVGVIIDSSGHLGTVVSSERFKDEIKPMDKASEAILALKPVTFRYKHDLDPEGIPQFGLVAEQVEKVNPALVARDEQGKVYTVRYEAVNAMLLNEFLKQHRKVEEQGRKLRELEVMIAEQRKSFQASITKLEAIVAHQRKEMEVLTASLKEQAAQIQKVSDQLEVSKAAPQMVVNNQ
;
A
#
# COMPACT_ATOMS: atom_id res chain seq x y z
N ASP A 1 -14.12 40.41 -31.43
CA ASP A 1 -15.34 39.87 -30.79
C ASP A 1 -15.23 40.01 -29.28
N ASN A 2 -16.29 40.55 -28.69
CA ASN A 2 -16.17 41.65 -27.73
C ASN A 2 -15.94 41.19 -26.27
N ILE A 3 -14.91 41.76 -25.63
CA ILE A 3 -14.82 41.82 -24.17
C ILE A 3 -15.62 43.06 -23.73
N TYR A 4 -16.74 42.85 -23.04
CA TYR A 4 -17.49 43.94 -22.41
C TYR A 4 -17.03 44.10 -20.97
N ILE A 5 -16.05 44.98 -20.74
CA ILE A 5 -15.72 45.43 -19.37
C ILE A 5 -16.74 46.52 -19.01
N VAL A 6 -17.82 46.14 -18.33
CA VAL A 6 -18.81 47.10 -17.83
C VAL A 6 -18.30 47.62 -16.48
N ALA A 7 -17.71 48.81 -16.47
CA ALA A 7 -17.47 49.55 -15.25
C ALA A 7 -18.75 50.30 -14.86
N ASP A 8 -19.54 49.75 -13.94
CA ASP A 8 -20.61 50.52 -13.30
C ASP A 8 -19.96 51.43 -12.24
N ALA A 9 -19.53 52.62 -12.69
CA ALA A 9 -18.95 53.63 -11.82
C ALA A 9 -20.05 54.30 -10.99
N LYS A 10 -20.41 53.69 -9.86
CA LYS A 10 -21.13 54.38 -8.76
C LYS A 10 -20.33 54.29 -7.46
N SER A 11 -19.55 55.36 -7.26
CA SER A 11 -19.14 55.99 -5.99
C SER A 11 -18.69 55.11 -4.81
N GLU A 12 -17.39 55.14 -4.51
CA GLU A 12 -16.82 55.99 -3.45
C GLU A 12 -15.28 55.90 -3.55
N GLU A 13 -14.65 57.04 -3.81
CA GLU A 13 -13.21 57.19 -3.89
C GLU A 13 -12.62 56.98 -2.49
N THR A 14 -12.21 55.74 -2.20
CA THR A 14 -11.27 55.42 -1.14
C THR A 14 -10.02 54.84 -1.80
N ALA A 15 -8.87 55.34 -1.33
CA ALA A 15 -7.59 55.34 -2.02
C ALA A 15 -7.20 53.99 -2.67
N ASN A 16 -6.59 54.09 -3.86
CA ASN A 16 -5.96 53.04 -4.66
C ASN A 16 -6.83 52.11 -5.52
N SER A 17 -8.10 52.44 -5.76
CA SER A 17 -8.84 51.84 -6.88
C SER A 17 -8.35 52.43 -8.20
N VAL A 18 -7.34 51.81 -8.83
CA VAL A 18 -6.97 52.14 -10.22
C VAL A 18 -8.13 51.68 -11.11
N PRO A 19 -8.90 52.60 -11.74
CA PRO A 19 -9.86 52.19 -12.76
C PRO A 19 -9.07 51.55 -13.89
N ALA A 20 -9.54 50.40 -14.40
CA ALA A 20 -8.90 49.59 -15.43
C ALA A 20 -8.22 50.44 -16.52
N ALA A 21 -6.95 50.76 -16.31
CA ALA A 21 -6.12 51.43 -17.26
C ALA A 21 -5.65 50.35 -18.22
N ALA A 22 -6.12 50.43 -19.46
CA ALA A 22 -5.43 49.80 -20.57
C ALA A 22 -3.95 50.25 -20.48
N VAL A 23 -3.04 49.29 -20.32
CA VAL A 23 -1.60 49.56 -20.26
C VAL A 23 -1.20 50.39 -21.48
N PRO A 24 -0.57 51.56 -21.32
CA PRO A 24 0.00 52.28 -22.44
C PRO A 24 1.22 51.50 -22.98
N ALA A 25 1.21 51.35 -24.29
CA ALA A 25 2.13 50.56 -25.09
C ALA A 25 3.63 50.84 -24.83
N ALA A 26 4.33 49.84 -24.31
CA ALA A 26 5.46 49.29 -25.08
C ALA A 26 4.91 48.07 -25.83
N ALA A 27 4.32 48.30 -26.98
CA ALA A 27 3.68 47.28 -27.80
C ALA A 27 4.75 46.31 -28.34
N VAL A 28 5.01 45.24 -27.58
CA VAL A 28 5.31 43.96 -28.22
C VAL A 28 3.99 43.53 -28.83
N SER A 29 3.91 43.54 -30.15
CA SER A 29 2.73 43.10 -30.91
C SER A 29 2.52 41.60 -30.72
N GLU A 30 1.94 41.20 -29.59
CA GLU A 30 1.49 39.84 -29.35
C GLU A 30 0.06 39.71 -29.91
N SER A 31 -0.07 39.05 -31.07
CA SER A 31 -1.37 38.72 -31.63
C SER A 31 -2.11 37.74 -30.72
N ASN A 32 -3.43 37.89 -30.59
CA ASN A 32 -4.33 36.96 -29.90
C ASN A 32 -4.08 36.75 -28.39
N THR A 33 -3.46 37.72 -27.70
CA THR A 33 -3.17 37.62 -26.26
C THR A 33 -3.91 38.68 -25.46
N ILE A 34 -4.49 38.31 -24.32
CA ILE A 34 -5.08 39.23 -23.33
C ILE A 34 -4.19 39.20 -22.08
N ARG A 35 -3.74 40.37 -21.64
CA ARG A 35 -3.08 40.57 -20.34
C ARG A 35 -3.99 41.43 -19.46
N ILE A 36 -4.26 40.97 -18.25
CA ILE A 36 -5.08 41.68 -17.25
C ILE A 36 -4.20 41.94 -16.03
N GLY A 37 -4.06 43.21 -15.66
CA GLY A 37 -3.18 43.65 -14.57
C GLY A 37 -1.88 44.29 -15.04
N ASP A 38 -1.12 44.83 -14.10
CA ASP A 38 0.23 45.37 -14.31
C ASP A 38 1.27 44.34 -13.85
N SER A 39 2.29 44.11 -14.69
CA SER A 39 3.42 43.20 -14.44
C SER A 39 4.62 43.88 -13.78
N SER A 40 4.47 45.13 -13.31
CA SER A 40 5.54 45.84 -12.60
C SER A 40 5.82 45.22 -11.23
N ASP A 41 7.04 45.43 -10.71
CA ASP A 41 7.52 44.87 -9.42
C ASP A 41 6.73 45.36 -8.19
N GLU A 42 5.90 46.40 -8.33
CA GLU A 42 4.97 46.89 -7.29
C GLU A 42 3.59 46.19 -7.36
N GLY A 43 3.54 45.05 -8.06
CA GLY A 43 2.39 44.51 -8.79
C GLY A 43 1.13 44.09 -8.03
N GLN A 44 0.13 43.72 -8.84
CA GLN A 44 -1.19 43.29 -8.41
C GLN A 44 -1.12 41.99 -7.59
N THR A 45 -1.60 42.03 -6.35
CA THR A 45 -1.59 40.88 -5.43
C THR A 45 -2.84 40.02 -5.50
N ASP A 46 -3.97 40.61 -5.90
CA ASP A 46 -5.28 39.96 -5.85
C ASP A 46 -6.11 40.22 -7.11
N ALA A 47 -6.91 39.23 -7.50
CA ALA A 47 -7.86 39.30 -8.60
C ALA A 47 -9.21 38.72 -8.20
N PHE A 48 -10.24 39.57 -8.11
CA PHE A 48 -11.61 39.17 -7.76
C PHE A 48 -12.49 39.15 -9.01
N ILE A 49 -13.06 37.98 -9.35
CA ILE A 49 -13.96 37.80 -10.50
C ILE A 49 -15.30 37.26 -9.97
N ALA A 50 -16.31 38.13 -9.94
CA ALA A 50 -17.61 37.86 -9.31
C ALA A 50 -18.34 36.59 -9.84
N GLY A 51 -18.04 36.16 -11.07
CA GLY A 51 -18.65 35.00 -11.72
C GLY A 51 -17.93 33.66 -11.51
N ILE A 52 -16.88 33.59 -10.67
CA ILE A 52 -16.14 32.34 -10.44
C ILE A 52 -16.63 31.62 -9.17
N SER A 53 -16.70 32.33 -8.05
CA SER A 53 -17.03 31.70 -6.76
C SER A 53 -18.49 31.24 -6.72
N GLY A 54 -18.72 29.97 -6.39
CA GLY A 54 -20.05 29.38 -6.27
C GLY A 54 -20.74 29.02 -7.60
N VAL A 55 -20.05 29.18 -8.75
CA VAL A 55 -20.61 28.89 -10.07
C VAL A 55 -20.13 27.51 -10.56
N THR A 56 -21.07 26.60 -10.84
CA THR A 56 -20.77 25.23 -11.28
C THR A 56 -20.59 25.15 -12.80
N VAL A 57 -19.50 24.51 -13.24
CA VAL A 57 -19.25 24.17 -14.65
C VAL A 57 -19.11 22.65 -14.79
N ALA A 58 -20.22 21.96 -15.07
CA ALA A 58 -20.31 20.48 -14.99
C ALA A 58 -19.33 19.71 -15.91
N GLY A 59 -18.89 20.32 -17.02
CA GLY A 59 -17.90 19.76 -17.94
C GLY A 59 -16.58 20.53 -17.99
N GLY A 60 -16.32 21.39 -16.99
CA GLY A 60 -15.16 22.25 -16.96
C GLY A 60 -13.85 21.46 -16.83
N VAL A 61 -12.79 21.98 -17.43
CA VAL A 61 -11.42 21.50 -17.23
C VAL A 61 -10.75 22.46 -16.25
N GLY A 62 -10.06 21.91 -15.24
CA GLY A 62 -9.31 22.71 -14.27
C GLY A 62 -8.22 23.51 -14.97
N VAL A 63 -8.11 24.79 -14.62
CA VAL A 63 -7.06 25.68 -15.10
C VAL A 63 -5.81 25.56 -14.23
N ILE A 64 -4.64 25.69 -14.85
CA ILE A 64 -3.34 25.78 -14.19
C ILE A 64 -2.67 27.09 -14.57
N ILE A 65 -1.72 27.53 -13.76
CA ILE A 65 -0.92 28.74 -13.99
C ILE A 65 0.54 28.33 -14.09
N ASP A 66 1.23 28.76 -15.15
CA ASP A 66 2.68 28.61 -15.24
C ASP A 66 3.42 29.79 -14.58
N SER A 67 4.76 29.73 -14.54
CA SER A 67 5.56 30.77 -13.87
C SER A 67 5.42 32.16 -14.48
N SER A 68 4.94 32.27 -15.73
CA SER A 68 4.72 33.55 -16.42
C SER A 68 3.34 34.16 -16.17
N GLY A 69 2.54 33.54 -15.29
CA GLY A 69 1.18 33.97 -14.99
C GLY A 69 0.16 33.58 -16.07
N HIS A 70 0.53 32.72 -17.01
CA HIS A 70 -0.36 32.29 -18.08
C HIS A 70 -1.31 31.18 -17.60
N LEU A 71 -2.61 31.44 -17.75
CA LEU A 71 -3.69 30.53 -17.36
C LEU A 71 -4.01 29.57 -18.52
N GLY A 72 -3.88 28.27 -18.28
CA GLY A 72 -4.08 27.24 -19.30
C GLY A 72 -4.69 25.95 -18.76
N THR A 73 -4.75 24.92 -19.59
CA THR A 73 -5.19 23.57 -19.20
C THR A 73 -4.13 22.53 -19.60
N VAL A 74 -4.16 21.37 -18.95
CA VAL A 74 -3.25 20.26 -19.27
C VAL A 74 -3.90 19.32 -20.29
N VAL A 75 -3.19 18.99 -21.37
CA VAL A 75 -3.63 17.99 -22.36
C VAL A 75 -3.08 16.60 -22.02
N SER A 76 -3.89 15.55 -22.24
CA SER A 76 -3.51 14.18 -21.83
C SER A 76 -3.74 13.10 -22.90
N SER A 77 -4.28 13.44 -24.07
CA SER A 77 -4.45 12.49 -25.17
C SER A 77 -3.10 11.98 -25.68
N GLU A 78 -3.05 10.71 -26.09
CA GLU A 78 -1.85 10.05 -26.63
C GLU A 78 -1.18 10.85 -27.75
N ARG A 79 -1.96 11.45 -28.66
CA ARG A 79 -1.44 12.31 -29.75
C ARG A 79 -0.59 13.51 -29.30
N PHE A 80 -0.63 13.88 -28.03
CA PHE A 80 0.14 14.98 -27.45
C PHE A 80 1.31 14.49 -26.58
N LYS A 81 1.60 13.18 -26.58
CA LYS A 81 2.61 12.56 -25.72
C LYS A 81 3.53 11.67 -26.54
N ASP A 82 4.82 11.82 -26.32
CA ASP A 82 5.86 10.93 -26.83
C ASP A 82 6.43 10.05 -25.72
N GLU A 83 7.14 8.98 -26.09
CA GLU A 83 7.87 8.08 -25.19
C GLU A 83 7.04 7.46 -24.03
N ILE A 84 5.78 7.11 -24.30
CA ILE A 84 4.87 6.53 -23.31
C ILE A 84 5.38 5.15 -22.85
N LYS A 85 5.78 5.03 -21.59
CA LYS A 85 6.32 3.82 -20.97
C LYS A 85 5.74 3.61 -19.56
N PRO A 86 5.73 2.36 -19.04
CA PRO A 86 5.43 2.12 -17.63
C PRO A 86 6.35 2.92 -16.71
N MET A 87 5.83 3.36 -15.55
CA MET A 87 6.62 4.13 -14.58
C MET A 87 7.66 3.30 -13.83
N ASP A 88 7.46 1.98 -13.75
CA ASP A 88 8.32 1.04 -13.02
C ASP A 88 8.78 1.62 -11.66
N LYS A 89 10.07 1.68 -11.38
CA LYS A 89 10.60 2.16 -10.09
C LYS A 89 10.52 3.68 -9.90
N ALA A 90 10.20 4.46 -10.93
CA ALA A 90 10.18 5.92 -10.83
C ALA A 90 9.14 6.42 -9.81
N SER A 91 8.00 5.72 -9.70
CA SER A 91 6.95 6.06 -8.74
C SER A 91 7.28 5.65 -7.30
N GLU A 92 8.29 4.81 -7.05
CA GLU A 92 8.65 4.38 -5.69
C GLU A 92 9.21 5.55 -4.86
N ALA A 93 9.67 6.62 -5.51
CA ALA A 93 10.11 7.85 -4.85
C ALA A 93 9.03 8.43 -3.93
N ILE A 94 7.74 8.29 -4.27
CA ILE A 94 6.66 8.83 -3.44
C ILE A 94 6.54 8.15 -2.09
N LEU A 95 7.04 6.91 -1.95
CA LEU A 95 6.98 6.14 -0.71
C LEU A 95 7.90 6.72 0.38
N ALA A 96 8.88 7.55 -0.01
CA ALA A 96 9.76 8.26 0.91
C ALA A 96 9.23 9.66 1.29
N LEU A 97 8.14 10.12 0.67
CA LEU A 97 7.54 11.41 0.98
C LEU A 97 6.85 11.37 2.34
N LYS A 98 6.84 12.52 3.02
CA LYS A 98 6.27 12.67 4.37
C LYS A 98 5.15 13.70 4.32
N PRO A 99 3.89 13.26 4.33
CA PRO A 99 2.76 14.17 4.49
C PRO A 99 2.87 14.94 5.81
N VAL A 100 2.50 16.21 5.78
CA VAL A 100 2.50 17.09 6.95
C VAL A 100 1.14 17.76 7.11
N THR A 101 0.83 18.14 8.34
CA THR A 101 -0.20 19.13 8.64
C THR A 101 0.49 20.47 8.86
N PHE A 102 -0.04 21.54 8.27
CA PHE A 102 0.50 22.88 8.40
C PHE A 102 -0.61 23.92 8.47
N ARG A 103 -0.24 25.16 8.75
CA ARG A 103 -1.09 26.34 8.55
C ARG A 103 -0.27 27.32 7.72
N TYR A 104 -0.92 28.08 6.85
CA TYR A 104 -0.23 29.19 6.21
C TYR A 104 0.15 30.23 7.26
N LYS A 105 1.13 31.06 6.93
CA LYS A 105 1.50 32.20 7.77
C LYS A 105 0.32 33.18 7.84
N HIS A 106 0.26 33.96 8.93
CA HIS A 106 -0.90 34.82 9.23
C HIS A 106 -1.15 35.91 8.17
N ASP A 107 -0.11 36.34 7.46
CA ASP A 107 -0.18 37.27 6.32
C ASP A 107 -0.88 36.67 5.09
N LEU A 108 -0.85 35.34 4.93
CA LEU A 108 -1.50 34.62 3.82
C LEU A 108 -2.86 34.05 4.20
N ASP A 109 -3.03 33.66 5.47
CA ASP A 109 -4.26 33.10 6.01
C ASP A 109 -4.46 33.60 7.45
N PRO A 110 -5.18 34.72 7.63
CA PRO A 110 -5.45 35.26 8.96
C PRO A 110 -6.25 34.31 9.86
N GLU A 111 -7.10 33.46 9.27
CA GLU A 111 -7.92 32.47 9.98
C GLU A 111 -7.08 31.24 10.38
N GLY A 112 -5.94 31.05 9.72
CA GLY A 112 -4.96 30.02 10.02
C GLY A 112 -5.56 28.62 9.88
N ILE A 113 -6.29 28.34 8.80
CA ILE A 113 -7.00 27.08 8.60
C ILE A 113 -5.99 25.91 8.54
N PRO A 114 -6.20 24.80 9.27
CA PRO A 114 -5.35 23.62 9.15
C PRO A 114 -5.38 23.04 7.73
N GLN A 115 -4.21 22.84 7.15
CA GLN A 115 -4.01 22.27 5.82
C GLN A 115 -3.22 20.95 5.91
N PHE A 116 -3.39 20.11 4.89
CA PHE A 116 -2.63 18.87 4.71
C PHE A 116 -1.89 18.93 3.39
N GLY A 117 -0.64 18.49 3.37
CA GLY A 117 0.13 18.51 2.14
C GLY A 117 1.56 18.03 2.31
N LEU A 118 2.41 18.51 1.40
CA LEU A 118 3.82 18.22 1.34
C LEU A 118 4.62 19.52 1.35
N VAL A 119 5.80 19.50 1.99
CA VAL A 119 6.75 20.61 1.93
C VAL A 119 7.59 20.47 0.67
N ALA A 120 7.54 21.46 -0.23
CA ALA A 120 8.15 21.35 -1.56
C ALA A 120 9.67 21.09 -1.50
N GLU A 121 10.41 21.72 -0.58
CA GLU A 121 11.84 21.49 -0.39
C GLU A 121 12.16 20.09 0.14
N GLN A 122 11.24 19.45 0.86
CA GLN A 122 11.39 18.05 1.28
C GLN A 122 11.13 17.11 0.11
N VAL A 123 10.14 17.43 -0.73
CA VAL A 123 9.85 16.68 -1.96
C VAL A 123 11.02 16.78 -2.94
N GLU A 124 11.61 17.96 -3.13
CA GLU A 124 12.77 18.18 -4.01
C GLU A 124 13.93 17.24 -3.68
N LYS A 125 14.23 17.08 -2.38
CA LYS A 125 15.31 16.18 -1.92
C LYS A 125 15.06 14.71 -2.27
N VAL A 126 13.80 14.30 -2.37
CA VAL A 126 13.41 12.93 -2.71
C VAL A 126 13.32 12.76 -4.23
N ASN A 127 12.65 13.67 -4.91
CA ASN A 127 12.53 13.68 -6.36
C ASN A 127 12.30 15.12 -6.89
N PRO A 128 13.33 15.76 -7.48
CA PRO A 128 13.23 17.11 -8.02
C PRO A 128 12.20 17.27 -9.14
N ALA A 129 11.82 16.19 -9.85
CA ALA A 129 10.83 16.25 -10.92
C ALA A 129 9.39 16.47 -10.41
N LEU A 130 9.16 16.31 -9.11
CA LEU A 130 7.86 16.47 -8.45
C LEU A 130 7.62 17.89 -7.91
N VAL A 131 8.53 18.83 -8.15
CA VAL A 131 8.35 20.23 -7.77
C VAL A 131 8.39 21.15 -8.98
N ALA A 132 7.70 22.27 -8.89
CA ALA A 132 7.84 23.40 -9.81
C ALA A 132 8.68 24.49 -9.14
N ARG A 133 9.41 25.23 -9.97
CA ARG A 133 10.26 26.35 -9.55
C ARG A 133 9.64 27.67 -10.00
N ASP A 134 9.90 28.73 -9.24
CA ASP A 134 9.59 30.11 -9.63
C ASP A 134 10.55 30.62 -10.72
N GLU A 135 10.37 31.86 -11.15
CA GLU A 135 11.20 32.51 -12.16
C GLU A 135 12.68 32.63 -11.75
N GLN A 136 12.96 32.67 -10.44
CA GLN A 136 14.30 32.71 -9.86
C GLN A 136 14.92 31.30 -9.72
N GLY A 137 14.20 30.25 -10.12
CA GLY A 137 14.65 28.86 -10.03
C GLY A 137 14.55 28.26 -8.63
N LYS A 138 13.93 28.95 -7.68
CA LYS A 138 13.71 28.45 -6.32
C LYS A 138 12.49 27.54 -6.31
N VAL A 139 12.53 26.51 -5.47
CA VAL A 139 11.39 25.61 -5.27
C VAL A 139 10.19 26.43 -4.78
N TYR A 140 9.08 26.29 -5.50
CA TYR A 140 7.88 27.09 -5.26
C TYR A 140 6.71 26.22 -4.82
N THR A 141 6.42 25.14 -5.54
CA THR A 141 5.25 24.29 -5.26
C THR A 141 5.46 22.83 -5.65
N VAL A 142 4.64 21.95 -5.10
CA VAL A 142 4.61 20.52 -5.44
C VAL A 142 3.69 20.30 -6.64
N ARG A 143 4.13 19.47 -7.59
CA ARG A 143 3.34 19.03 -8.74
C ARG A 143 2.40 17.90 -8.30
N TYR A 144 1.33 18.25 -7.58
CA TYR A 144 0.39 17.28 -7.01
C TYR A 144 -0.23 16.33 -8.05
N GLU A 145 -0.48 16.79 -9.28
CA GLU A 145 -0.94 15.91 -10.37
C GLU A 145 0.04 14.77 -10.69
N ALA A 146 1.35 15.05 -10.67
CA ALA A 146 2.38 14.03 -10.88
C ALA A 146 2.44 13.06 -9.68
N VAL A 147 2.31 13.57 -8.46
CA VAL A 147 2.23 12.75 -7.23
C VAL A 147 1.02 11.82 -7.30
N ASN A 148 -0.16 12.33 -7.67
CA ASN A 148 -1.39 11.55 -7.78
C ASN A 148 -1.28 10.42 -8.82
N ALA A 149 -0.67 10.70 -9.98
CA ALA A 149 -0.43 9.68 -11.00
C ALA A 149 0.53 8.58 -10.51
N MET A 150 1.59 8.95 -9.78
CA MET A 150 2.51 7.97 -9.18
C MET A 150 1.85 7.16 -8.04
N LEU A 151 1.00 7.79 -7.23
CA LEU A 151 0.22 7.12 -6.18
C LEU A 151 -0.67 6.04 -6.78
N LEU A 152 -1.33 6.31 -7.92
CA LEU A 152 -2.11 5.30 -8.63
C LEU A 152 -1.23 4.11 -9.05
N ASN A 153 -0.03 4.35 -9.59
CA ASN A 153 0.86 3.26 -9.99
C ASN A 153 1.29 2.39 -8.80
N GLU A 154 1.67 3.01 -7.67
CA GLU A 154 2.03 2.27 -6.46
C GLU A 154 0.82 1.53 -5.86
N PHE A 155 -0.37 2.13 -5.88
CA PHE A 155 -1.60 1.46 -5.46
C PHE A 155 -1.86 0.20 -6.29
N LEU A 156 -1.76 0.29 -7.63
CA LEU A 156 -1.93 -0.85 -8.52
C LEU A 156 -0.88 -1.94 -8.30
N LYS A 157 0.38 -1.57 -8.02
CA LYS A 157 1.42 -2.54 -7.65
C LYS A 157 1.11 -3.24 -6.33
N GLN A 158 0.66 -2.50 -5.31
CA GLN A 158 0.32 -3.07 -4.01
C GLN A 158 -0.91 -3.98 -4.11
N HIS A 159 -1.92 -3.60 -4.90
CA HIS A 159 -3.10 -4.43 -5.15
C HIS A 159 -2.70 -5.81 -5.70
N ARG A 160 -1.84 -5.84 -6.74
CA ARG A 160 -1.33 -7.11 -7.30
C ARG A 160 -0.57 -7.95 -6.27
N LYS A 161 0.27 -7.32 -5.43
CA LYS A 161 1.00 -8.03 -4.36
C LYS A 161 0.03 -8.64 -3.35
N VAL A 162 -1.03 -7.93 -2.98
CA VAL A 162 -2.05 -8.42 -2.05
C VAL A 162 -2.82 -9.60 -2.64
N GLU A 163 -3.18 -9.55 -3.92
CA GLU A 163 -3.82 -10.69 -4.61
C GLU A 163 -2.91 -11.93 -4.64
N GLU A 164 -1.62 -11.74 -4.95
CA GLU A 164 -0.63 -12.82 -4.97
C GLU A 164 -0.44 -13.42 -3.57
N GLN A 165 -0.33 -12.60 -2.54
CA GLN A 165 -0.26 -13.04 -1.15
C GLN A 165 -1.52 -13.81 -0.75
N GLY A 166 -2.71 -13.32 -1.14
CA GLY A 166 -3.97 -14.03 -0.92
C GLY A 166 -4.03 -15.39 -1.60
N ARG A 167 -3.44 -15.54 -2.80
CA ARG A 167 -3.32 -16.83 -3.48
C ARG A 167 -2.39 -17.79 -2.71
N LYS A 168 -1.22 -17.31 -2.29
CA LYS A 168 -0.25 -18.10 -1.50
C LYS A 168 -0.83 -18.54 -0.16
N LEU A 169 -1.61 -17.67 0.49
CA LEU A 169 -2.27 -18.01 1.75
C LEU A 169 -3.24 -19.17 1.58
N ARG A 170 -4.10 -19.14 0.54
CA ARG A 170 -5.00 -20.25 0.23
C ARG A 170 -4.25 -21.55 -0.08
N GLU A 171 -3.15 -21.47 -0.81
CA GLU A 171 -2.30 -22.63 -1.11
C GLU A 171 -1.71 -23.23 0.18
N LEU A 172 -1.21 -22.39 1.08
CA LEU A 172 -0.72 -22.81 2.39
C LEU A 172 -1.83 -23.42 3.26
N GLU A 173 -3.04 -22.85 3.26
CA GLU A 173 -4.18 -23.40 4.00
C GLU A 173 -4.53 -24.81 3.53
N VAL A 174 -4.53 -25.06 2.21
CA VAL A 174 -4.75 -26.40 1.64
C VAL A 174 -3.64 -27.36 2.06
N MET A 175 -2.37 -26.97 1.93
CA MET A 175 -1.24 -27.82 2.34
C MET A 175 -1.28 -28.17 3.83
N ILE A 176 -1.63 -27.21 4.69
CA ILE A 176 -1.78 -27.44 6.14
C ILE A 176 -2.92 -28.43 6.41
N ALA A 177 -4.05 -28.30 5.72
CA ALA A 177 -5.17 -29.22 5.88
C ALA A 177 -4.81 -30.66 5.45
N GLU A 178 -4.10 -30.81 4.33
CA GLU A 178 -3.61 -32.10 3.85
C GLU A 178 -2.58 -32.73 4.81
N GLN A 179 -1.64 -31.93 5.30
CA GLN A 179 -0.63 -32.38 6.25
C GLN A 179 -1.28 -32.83 7.57
N ARG A 180 -2.26 -32.08 8.08
CA ARG A 180 -3.05 -32.48 9.26
C ARG A 180 -3.75 -33.82 9.04
N LYS A 181 -4.35 -34.04 7.87
CA LYS A 181 -5.01 -35.32 7.53
C LYS A 181 -4.00 -36.48 7.49
N SER A 182 -2.83 -36.27 6.90
CA SER A 182 -1.76 -37.28 6.83
C SER A 182 -1.20 -37.64 8.21
N PHE A 183 -0.98 -36.64 9.06
CA PHE A 183 -0.58 -36.87 10.45
C PHE A 183 -1.65 -37.62 11.24
N GLN A 184 -2.92 -37.25 11.09
CA GLN A 184 -4.01 -37.96 11.76
C GLN A 184 -4.07 -39.44 11.33
N ALA A 185 -3.92 -39.72 10.04
CA ALA A 185 -3.89 -41.10 9.55
C ALA A 185 -2.70 -41.90 10.11
N SER A 186 -1.54 -41.25 10.24
CA SER A 186 -0.35 -41.86 10.82
C SER A 186 -0.52 -42.15 12.31
N ILE A 187 -1.15 -41.23 13.07
CA ILE A 187 -1.50 -41.42 14.47
C ILE A 187 -2.43 -42.63 14.63
N THR A 188 -3.52 -42.69 13.86
CA THR A 188 -4.46 -43.82 13.92
C THR A 188 -3.79 -45.16 13.59
N LYS A 189 -2.87 -45.18 12.61
CA LYS A 189 -2.10 -46.38 12.29
C LYS A 189 -1.18 -46.81 13.43
N LEU A 190 -0.50 -45.86 14.08
CA LEU A 190 0.35 -46.13 15.23
C LEU A 190 -0.46 -46.65 16.42
N GLU A 191 -1.61 -46.04 16.71
CA GLU A 191 -2.53 -46.51 17.76
C GLU A 191 -2.97 -47.95 17.53
N ALA A 192 -3.30 -48.32 16.28
CA ALA A 192 -3.66 -49.69 15.92
C ALA A 192 -2.50 -50.68 16.12
N ILE A 193 -1.28 -50.31 15.74
CA ILE A 193 -0.07 -51.13 15.94
C ILE A 193 0.20 -51.33 17.43
N VAL A 194 0.14 -50.25 18.23
CA VAL A 194 0.35 -50.33 19.69
C VAL A 194 -0.71 -51.22 20.34
N ALA A 195 -1.98 -51.09 19.94
CA ALA A 195 -3.07 -51.96 20.44
C ALA A 195 -2.84 -53.43 20.08
N HIS A 196 -2.35 -53.72 18.87
CA HIS A 196 -1.99 -55.08 18.44
C HIS A 196 -0.84 -55.64 19.28
N GLN A 197 0.26 -54.89 19.40
CA GLN A 197 1.43 -55.29 20.20
C GLN A 197 1.06 -55.55 21.66
N ARG A 198 0.16 -54.75 22.23
CA ARG A 198 -0.34 -54.97 23.60
C ARG A 198 -1.05 -56.32 23.74
N LYS A 199 -1.91 -56.69 22.78
CA LYS A 199 -2.57 -58.01 22.77
C LYS A 199 -1.57 -59.16 22.63
N GLU A 200 -0.59 -59.02 21.74
CA GLU A 200 0.47 -60.03 21.58
C GLU A 200 1.28 -60.21 22.87
N MET A 201 1.62 -59.11 23.56
CA MET A 201 2.30 -59.18 24.87
C MET A 201 1.45 -59.85 25.94
N GLU A 202 0.14 -59.60 25.98
CA GLU A 202 -0.78 -60.26 26.92
C GLU A 202 -0.81 -61.78 26.68
N VAL A 203 -0.89 -62.22 25.42
CA VAL A 203 -0.84 -63.64 25.04
C VAL A 203 0.51 -64.26 25.40
N LEU A 204 1.62 -63.60 25.08
CA LEU A 204 2.96 -64.09 25.41
C LEU A 204 3.14 -64.23 26.93
N THR A 205 2.66 -63.26 27.70
CA THR A 205 2.71 -63.29 29.16
C THR A 205 1.91 -64.48 29.72
N ALA A 206 0.73 -64.76 29.16
CA ALA A 206 -0.07 -65.92 29.56
C ALA A 206 0.64 -67.25 29.26
N SER A 207 1.21 -67.38 28.06
CA SER A 207 1.98 -68.56 27.66
C SER A 207 3.21 -68.80 28.54
N LEU A 208 3.95 -67.74 28.91
CA LEU A 208 5.07 -67.84 29.84
C LEU A 208 4.66 -68.30 31.24
N LYS A 209 3.52 -67.82 31.76
CA LYS A 209 2.97 -68.30 33.04
C LYS A 209 2.60 -69.78 32.98
N GLU A 210 2.02 -70.23 31.87
CA GLU A 210 1.68 -71.64 31.66
C GLU A 210 2.92 -72.53 31.58
N GLN A 211 3.95 -72.10 30.84
CA GLN A 211 5.24 -72.80 30.78
C GLN A 211 5.89 -72.89 32.16
N ALA A 212 5.86 -71.82 32.96
CA ALA A 212 6.38 -71.84 34.32
C ALA A 212 5.66 -72.88 35.20
N ALA A 213 4.34 -73.01 35.08
CA ALA A 213 3.57 -74.02 35.80
C ALA A 213 3.90 -75.46 35.35
N GLN A 214 4.10 -75.68 34.04
CA GLN A 214 4.52 -76.98 33.51
C GLN A 214 5.92 -77.37 34.00
N ILE A 215 6.88 -76.42 34.03
CA ILE A 215 8.23 -76.64 34.55
C ILE A 215 8.19 -77.01 36.04
N GLN A 216 7.37 -76.33 36.84
CA GLN A 216 7.19 -76.66 38.25
C GLN A 216 6.66 -78.09 38.41
N LYS A 217 5.62 -78.46 37.65
CA LYS A 217 5.04 -79.80 37.69
C LYS A 217 6.04 -80.90 37.33
N VAL A 218 6.87 -80.68 36.30
CA VAL A 218 7.93 -81.64 35.92
C VAL A 218 9.00 -81.74 37.01
N SER A 219 9.37 -80.62 37.64
CA SER A 219 10.32 -80.61 38.76
C SER A 219 9.78 -81.40 39.95
N ASP A 220 8.50 -81.22 40.30
CA ASP A 220 7.86 -81.97 41.39
C ASP A 220 7.83 -83.49 41.08
N GLN A 221 7.54 -83.89 39.84
CA GLN A 221 7.55 -85.29 39.41
C GLN A 221 8.95 -85.92 39.47
N LEU A 222 9.98 -85.16 39.09
CA LEU A 222 11.37 -85.61 39.15
C LEU A 222 11.84 -85.81 40.59
N GLU A 223 11.54 -84.89 41.51
CA GLU A 223 11.83 -85.03 42.93
C GLU A 223 11.17 -86.28 43.54
N VAL A 224 9.91 -86.54 43.21
CA VAL A 224 9.20 -87.76 43.66
C VAL A 224 9.83 -89.03 43.09
N SER A 225 10.27 -89.02 41.84
CA SER A 225 10.93 -90.18 41.20
C SER A 225 12.30 -90.50 41.79
N LYS A 226 13.02 -89.50 42.29
CA LYS A 226 14.32 -89.64 42.95
C LYS A 226 14.19 -90.18 44.38
N ALA A 227 13.05 -89.93 45.03
CA ALA A 227 12.73 -90.41 46.38
C ALA A 227 12.22 -91.87 46.42
N ALA A 228 11.82 -92.44 45.27
CA ALA A 228 11.39 -93.83 45.19
C ALA A 228 12.59 -94.78 45.05
N PRO A 229 12.74 -95.83 45.89
CA PRO A 229 13.86 -96.76 45.80
C PRO A 229 13.76 -97.59 44.49
N GLN A 230 14.77 -97.47 43.62
CA GLN A 230 14.93 -98.37 42.47
C GLN A 230 15.28 -99.76 42.99
N MET A 231 14.26 -100.61 43.18
CA MET A 231 14.47 -102.05 43.31
C MET A 231 14.90 -102.60 41.94
N VAL A 232 16.20 -102.79 41.77
CA VAL A 232 16.75 -103.58 40.68
C VAL A 232 16.41 -105.05 40.96
N VAL A 233 15.41 -105.57 40.26
CA VAL A 233 15.14 -107.02 40.24
C VAL A 233 16.18 -107.65 39.32
N ASN A 234 17.27 -108.16 39.90
CA ASN A 234 18.20 -109.00 39.15
C ASN A 234 17.85 -110.47 39.42
N ASN A 235 17.31 -111.12 38.39
CA ASN A 235 16.97 -112.53 38.39
C ASN A 235 18.25 -113.34 38.09
N GLN A 236 18.78 -114.04 39.09
CA GLN A 236 19.31 -115.42 39.03
C GLN A 236 19.85 -115.86 40.39
#